data_AF-A0A895YG63-F1
#
_entry.id   AF-A0A895YG63-F1
#
_cell.length_a   1.000
_cell.length_b   1.000
_cell.length_c   1.000
_cell.angle_alpha   90.00
_cell.angle_beta   90.00
_cell.angle_gamma   90.00
#
_symmetry.space_group_name_H-M   'P 1'
#
loop_
_entity.id
_entity.type
_entity.pdbx_description
1 polymer ?
#
loop_
_entity_poly.entity_id
_entity_poly.type
_entity_poly.pdbx_seq_one_letter_code
_entity_poly.pdbx_strand_id
1 'polypeptide(L)'
;MTLGPIGTQLSEILAQHVRVADIHDERQFYETFAEHLHAARHSVWIWAPWTAGRIRSVLPLLAEVVARGIAVVVFVRDPSDKGQKKAASQEYVDQLRQVVTTALSVRLGWDNTH
;
A
#
# COMPACT_ATOMS: atom_id res chain seq x y z
N MET A 1 8.21 24.47 -7.19
CA MET A 1 8.27 24.86 -5.76
C MET A 1 9.51 24.22 -5.18
N THR A 2 10.54 25.01 -4.87
CA THR A 2 11.84 24.52 -4.41
C THR A 2 11.77 24.23 -2.90
N LEU A 3 12.13 23.02 -2.50
CA LEU A 3 12.25 22.69 -1.08
C LEU A 3 13.39 23.54 -0.50
N GLY A 4 13.13 24.34 0.54
CA GLY A 4 14.17 25.13 1.21
C GLY A 4 15.32 24.26 1.75
N PRO A 5 16.36 24.84 2.37
CA PRO A 5 17.57 24.12 2.79
C PRO A 5 17.30 22.86 3.63
N ILE A 6 16.38 22.95 4.59
CA ILE A 6 15.94 21.82 5.42
C ILE A 6 15.21 20.76 4.59
N GLY A 7 14.36 21.18 3.65
CA GLY A 7 13.61 20.25 2.80
C GLY A 7 14.51 19.51 1.81
N THR A 8 15.57 20.15 1.33
CA THR A 8 16.59 19.51 0.49
C THR A 8 17.38 18.48 1.30
N GLN A 9 17.86 18.85 2.49
CA GLN A 9 18.61 17.94 3.36
C GLN A 9 17.77 16.74 3.82
N LEU A 10 16.49 16.96 4.14
CA LEU A 10 15.55 15.88 4.45
C LEU A 10 15.33 14.97 3.23
N SER A 11 15.16 15.54 2.03
CA SER A 11 15.02 14.78 0.79
C SER A 11 16.24 13.91 0.51
N GLU A 12 17.46 14.40 0.75
CA GLU A 12 18.70 13.65 0.56
C GLU A 12 18.82 12.48 1.55
N ILE A 13 18.49 12.72 2.82
CA ILE A 13 18.47 11.66 3.84
C ILE A 13 17.42 10.60 3.49
N LEU A 14 16.20 11.02 3.11
CA LEU A 14 15.16 10.08 2.70
C LEU A 14 15.57 9.30 1.45
N ALA A 15 16.19 9.94 0.46
CA ALA A 15 16.64 9.30 -0.77
C ALA A 15 17.69 8.19 -0.51
N GLN A 16 18.49 8.30 0.55
CA GLN A 16 19.44 7.24 0.94
C GLN A 16 18.75 5.98 1.51
N HIS A 17 17.53 6.13 2.01
CA HIS A 17 16.76 5.05 2.65
C HIS A 17 15.60 4.55 1.78
N VAL A 18 15.23 5.30 0.74
CA VAL A 18 14.20 4.92 -0.22
C VAL A 18 14.86 4.25 -1.41
N ARG A 19 14.65 2.95 -1.58
CA ARG A 19 14.91 2.27 -2.85
C ARG A 19 13.67 2.40 -3.71
N VAL A 20 13.79 3.13 -4.83
CA VAL A 20 12.78 3.07 -5.88
C VAL A 20 12.98 1.75 -6.61
N ALA A 21 12.06 0.81 -6.44
CA ALA A 21 12.00 -0.38 -7.27
C ALA A 21 11.48 0.01 -8.66
N ASP A 22 11.94 -0.68 -9.70
CA ASP A 22 11.59 -0.42 -11.10
C ASP A 22 10.06 -0.42 -11.34
N ILE A 23 9.64 0.17 -12.47
CA ILE A 23 8.23 0.08 -12.90
C ILE A 23 8.00 -1.32 -13.47
N HIS A 24 7.39 -2.19 -12.66
CA HIS A 24 7.02 -3.54 -13.09
C HIS A 24 5.64 -3.55 -13.74
N ASP A 25 5.52 -4.26 -14.86
CA ASP A 25 4.23 -4.52 -15.50
C ASP A 25 3.36 -5.46 -14.65
N GLU A 26 2.10 -5.67 -15.06
CA GLU A 26 1.17 -6.53 -14.32
C GLU A 26 1.60 -8.01 -14.23
N ARG A 27 2.55 -8.45 -15.08
CA ARG A 27 3.02 -9.84 -15.11
C ARG A 27 4.13 -10.07 -14.10
N GLN A 28 5.03 -9.11 -13.94
CA GLN A 28 6.16 -9.20 -12.99
C GLN A 28 5.83 -8.65 -11.60
N PHE A 29 4.76 -7.85 -11.48
CA PHE A 29 4.34 -7.24 -10.22
C PHE A 29 4.32 -8.23 -9.05
N TYR A 30 3.72 -9.41 -9.23
CA TYR A 30 3.50 -10.35 -8.13
C TYR A 30 4.79 -10.98 -7.60
N GLU A 31 5.66 -11.40 -8.50
CA GLU A 31 6.94 -12.01 -8.14
C GLU A 31 7.80 -11.00 -7.40
N THR A 32 7.97 -9.81 -7.97
CA THR A 32 8.75 -8.75 -7.34
C THR A 32 8.12 -8.26 -6.03
N PHE A 33 6.79 -8.16 -5.96
CA PHE A 33 6.10 -7.79 -4.72
C PHE A 33 6.36 -8.82 -3.61
N ALA A 34 6.29 -10.11 -3.93
CA ALA A 34 6.59 -11.18 -2.98
C ALA A 34 8.05 -11.13 -2.50
N GLU A 35 9.01 -10.88 -3.38
CA GLU A 35 10.42 -10.72 -3.02
C GLU A 35 10.63 -9.55 -2.05
N HIS A 36 10.05 -8.38 -2.33
CA HIS A 36 10.13 -7.22 -1.45
C HIS A 36 9.48 -7.49 -0.09
N LEU A 37 8.31 -8.14 -0.09
CA LEU A 37 7.65 -8.55 1.15
C LEU A 37 8.52 -9.54 1.94
N HIS A 38 9.17 -10.49 1.29
CA HIS A 38 10.04 -11.47 1.95
C HIS A 38 11.30 -10.81 2.55
N ALA A 39 11.85 -9.81 1.87
CA ALA A 39 13.02 -9.07 2.34
C ALA A 39 12.72 -8.08 3.48
N ALA A 40 11.45 -7.72 3.71
CA ALA A 40 11.06 -6.77 4.75
C ALA A 40 11.43 -7.28 6.15
N ARG A 41 11.96 -6.38 7.00
CA ARG A 41 12.44 -6.72 8.37
C ARG A 41 11.74 -5.98 9.51
N HIS A 42 11.16 -4.81 9.26
CA HIS A 42 10.65 -3.93 10.32
C HIS A 42 9.20 -3.53 10.10
N SER A 43 8.90 -2.94 8.95
CA SER A 43 7.53 -2.60 8.57
C SER A 43 7.35 -2.57 7.07
N VAL A 44 6.11 -2.71 6.64
CA VAL A 44 5.66 -2.63 5.26
C VAL A 44 4.51 -1.62 5.20
N TRP A 45 4.65 -0.63 4.32
CA TRP A 45 3.67 0.44 4.12
C TRP A 45 3.19 0.40 2.68
N ILE A 46 1.92 0.10 2.47
CA ILE A 46 1.36 -0.11 1.13
C ILE A 46 0.33 0.97 0.86
N TRP A 47 0.58 1.76 -0.17
CA TRP A 47 -0.44 2.63 -0.74
C TRP A 47 -1.23 1.87 -1.80
N ALA A 48 -2.40 1.35 -1.44
CA ALA A 48 -3.26 0.56 -2.31
C ALA A 48 -4.63 1.21 -2.46
N PRO A 49 -4.76 2.29 -3.25
CA PRO A 49 -6.04 2.95 -3.48
C PRO A 49 -7.00 2.08 -4.32
N TRP A 50 -6.64 0.86 -4.70
CA TRP A 50 -7.50 -0.07 -5.43
C TRP A 50 -7.87 -1.27 -4.55
N THR A 51 -9.09 -1.30 -4.01
CA THR A 51 -9.62 -2.52 -3.39
C THR A 51 -10.46 -3.26 -4.43
N ALA A 52 -9.79 -3.85 -5.41
CA ALA A 52 -10.39 -4.81 -6.32
C ALA A 52 -10.16 -6.23 -5.80
N GLY A 53 -10.79 -7.24 -6.42
CA GLY A 53 -10.59 -8.65 -6.06
C GLY A 53 -9.14 -9.11 -6.11
N ARG A 54 -8.26 -8.36 -6.81
CA ARG A 54 -6.82 -8.56 -6.86
C ARG A 54 -6.18 -8.56 -5.45
N ILE A 55 -6.77 -7.89 -4.45
CA ILE A 55 -6.23 -7.93 -3.08
C ILE A 55 -6.21 -9.34 -2.50
N ARG A 56 -7.19 -10.20 -2.86
CA ARG A 56 -7.26 -11.58 -2.36
C ARG A 56 -6.03 -12.40 -2.73
N SER A 57 -5.47 -12.15 -3.91
CA SER A 57 -4.27 -12.84 -4.38
C SER A 57 -3.02 -12.50 -3.56
N VAL A 58 -3.00 -11.37 -2.86
CA VAL A 58 -1.86 -10.96 -2.02
C VAL A 58 -2.08 -11.13 -0.53
N LEU A 59 -3.32 -11.43 -0.07
CA LEU A 59 -3.61 -11.65 1.34
C LEU A 59 -2.70 -12.72 1.99
N PRO A 60 -2.43 -13.88 1.35
CA PRO A 60 -1.53 -14.88 1.94
C PRO A 60 -0.13 -14.33 2.19
N LEU A 61 0.42 -13.56 1.23
CA LEU A 61 1.75 -12.95 1.35
C LEU A 61 1.79 -11.93 2.51
N LEU A 62 0.74 -11.12 2.64
CA LEU A 62 0.65 -10.15 3.74
C LEU A 62 0.52 -10.86 5.10
N ALA A 63 -0.24 -11.96 5.16
CA ALA A 63 -0.37 -12.77 6.36
C ALA A 63 0.99 -13.36 6.79
N GLU A 64 1.79 -13.84 5.83
CA GLU A 64 3.15 -14.32 6.11
C GLU A 64 4.04 -13.22 6.69
N VAL A 65 3.98 -12.00 6.15
CA VAL A 65 4.74 -10.86 6.69
C VAL A 65 4.33 -10.57 8.14
N VAL A 66 3.02 -10.53 8.42
CA VAL A 66 2.51 -10.32 9.79
C VAL A 66 2.90 -11.46 10.72
N ALA A 67 2.87 -12.72 10.25
CA ALA A 67 3.29 -13.89 11.02
C ALA A 67 4.78 -13.84 11.40
N ARG A 68 5.62 -13.16 10.62
CA ARG A 68 7.03 -12.87 10.96
C ARG A 68 7.19 -11.72 11.98
N GLY A 69 6.09 -11.16 12.50
CA GLY A 69 6.11 -10.06 13.47
C GLY A 69 6.36 -8.68 12.86
N ILE A 70 6.27 -8.55 11.54
CA ILE A 70 6.49 -7.29 10.82
C ILE A 70 5.19 -6.51 10.74
N ALA A 71 5.23 -5.21 11.06
CA ALA A 71 4.04 -4.36 10.98
C ALA A 71 3.66 -4.10 9.51
N VAL A 72 2.41 -4.39 9.15
CA VAL A 72 1.87 -4.14 7.81
C VAL A 72 0.78 -3.07 7.90
N VAL A 73 1.06 -1.90 7.32
CA VAL A 73 0.13 -0.78 7.24
C VAL A 73 -0.32 -0.60 5.80
N VAL A 74 -1.62 -0.63 5.55
CA VAL A 74 -2.20 -0.47 4.21
C VAL A 74 -3.12 0.73 4.19
N PHE A 75 -2.90 1.65 3.25
CA PHE A 75 -3.80 2.76 2.97
C PHE A 75 -4.81 2.34 1.91
N VAL A 76 -6.09 2.35 2.28
CA VAL A 76 -7.22 2.00 1.42
C VAL A 76 -8.07 3.22 1.15
N ARG A 77 -8.82 3.24 0.03
CA ARG A 77 -9.76 4.32 -0.24
C ARG A 77 -10.82 4.45 0.83
N ASP A 78 -11.29 5.66 1.02
CA ASP A 78 -12.39 5.96 1.94
C ASP A 78 -13.65 5.20 1.49
N PRO A 79 -14.42 4.58 2.41
CA PRO A 79 -15.63 3.84 2.05
C PRO A 79 -16.69 4.70 1.33
N SER A 80 -16.62 6.03 1.49
CA SER A 80 -17.47 6.98 0.78
C SER A 80 -17.02 7.30 -0.65
N ASP A 81 -15.85 6.83 -1.11
CA ASP A 81 -15.41 7.00 -2.50
C ASP A 81 -16.27 6.18 -3.46
N LYS A 82 -16.64 6.75 -4.63
CA LYS A 82 -17.54 6.09 -5.61
C LYS A 82 -17.12 4.66 -5.97
N GLY A 83 -15.81 4.42 -6.12
CA GLY A 83 -15.24 3.09 -6.42
C GLY A 83 -15.20 2.13 -5.23
N GLN A 84 -15.30 2.66 -4.01
CA GLN A 84 -15.21 1.93 -2.75
C GLN A 84 -16.58 1.60 -2.16
N LYS A 85 -17.64 2.35 -2.50
CA LYS A 85 -19.01 2.15 -1.99
C LYS A 85 -19.61 0.77 -2.28
N LYS A 86 -19.09 0.02 -3.25
CA LYS A 86 -19.65 -1.27 -3.66
C LYS A 86 -19.46 -2.30 -2.54
N ALA A 87 -20.47 -3.13 -2.30
CA ALA A 87 -20.43 -4.18 -1.27
C ALA A 87 -19.22 -5.12 -1.42
N ALA A 88 -18.91 -5.55 -2.64
CA ALA A 88 -17.73 -6.38 -2.92
C ALA A 88 -16.41 -5.68 -2.54
N SER A 89 -16.31 -4.37 -2.77
CA SER A 89 -15.12 -3.58 -2.40
C SER A 89 -14.97 -3.44 -0.88
N GLN A 90 -16.08 -3.35 -0.14
CA GLN A 90 -16.06 -3.37 1.32
C GLN A 90 -15.62 -4.73 1.86
N GLU A 91 -16.15 -5.83 1.31
CA GLU A 91 -15.75 -7.19 1.69
C GLU A 91 -14.24 -7.40 1.52
N TYR A 92 -13.66 -6.87 0.43
CA TYR A 92 -12.21 -6.92 0.22
C TYR A 92 -11.41 -6.16 1.28
N VAL A 93 -11.90 -5.00 1.72
CA VAL A 93 -11.26 -4.23 2.80
C VAL A 93 -11.40 -4.94 4.13
N ASP A 94 -12.54 -5.57 4.40
CA ASP A 94 -12.76 -6.29 5.64
C ASP A 94 -11.87 -7.54 5.73
N GLN A 95 -11.70 -8.27 4.63
CA GLN A 95 -10.73 -9.37 4.54
C GLN A 95 -9.29 -8.87 4.75
N LEU A 96 -8.94 -7.72 4.18
CA LEU A 96 -7.64 -7.11 4.41
C LEU A 96 -7.42 -6.76 5.88
N ARG A 97 -8.41 -6.13 6.53
CA ARG A 97 -8.36 -5.77 7.96
C ARG A 97 -8.19 -6.97 8.89
N GLN A 98 -8.65 -8.14 8.49
CA GLN A 98 -8.44 -9.38 9.25
C GLN A 98 -7.00 -9.90 9.16
N VAL A 99 -6.24 -9.47 8.16
CA VAL A 99 -4.89 -9.98 7.87
C VAL A 99 -3.80 -9.00 8.29
N VAL A 100 -3.95 -7.71 7.97
CA VAL A 100 -2.89 -6.71 8.18
C VAL A 100 -2.90 -6.12 9.58
N THR A 101 -1.78 -5.57 10.02
CA THR A 101 -1.68 -4.88 11.31
C THR A 101 -2.58 -3.65 11.37
N THR A 102 -2.65 -2.87 10.30
CA THR A 102 -3.48 -1.66 10.24
C THR A 102 -3.94 -1.37 8.82
N ALA A 103 -5.24 -1.11 8.63
CA ALA A 103 -5.78 -0.59 7.39
C ALA A 103 -6.34 0.82 7.64
N LEU A 104 -5.72 1.83 7.03
CA LEU A 104 -6.09 3.24 7.16
C LEU A 104 -6.90 3.69 5.94
N SER A 105 -8.10 4.20 6.17
CA SER A 105 -8.89 4.83 5.13
C SER A 105 -8.33 6.22 4.81
N VAL A 106 -8.05 6.48 3.53
CA VAL A 106 -7.59 7.77 3.03
C VAL A 106 -8.57 8.33 2.02
N ARG A 107 -8.92 9.60 2.19
CA ARG A 107 -9.69 10.35 1.20
C ARG A 107 -8.73 10.87 0.13
N LEU A 108 -8.90 10.42 -1.11
CA LEU A 108 -8.13 10.96 -2.23
C LEU A 108 -8.75 12.32 -2.61
N GLY A 109 -8.01 13.40 -2.40
CA GLY A 109 -8.47 14.78 -2.66
C GLY A 109 -8.66 15.15 -4.13
N TRP A 110 -8.83 14.19 -5.04
CA TRP A 110 -9.07 14.43 -6.46
C TRP A 110 -10.51 14.05 -6.82
N ASP A 111 -11.41 15.00 -6.61
CA ASP A 111 -12.72 15.05 -7.25
C ASP A 111 -12.52 15.38 -8.73
N ASN A 112 -12.66 14.39 -9.63
CA ASN A 112 -12.89 14.65 -11.04
C ASN A 112 -14.41 14.76 -11.26
N THR A 113 -14.90 15.99 -11.14
CA THR A 113 -16.18 16.43 -11.71
C THR A 113 -15.91 16.81 -13.16
N HIS A 114 -16.00 15.83 -14.05
CA HIS A 114 -16.25 16.05 -15.48
C HIS A 114 -17.34 15.07 -15.93
#